data_AF-A0A2H6FHH3-F1
#
_entry.id   AF-A0A2H6FHH3-F1
#
_cell.length_a   1.000
_cell.length_b   1.000
_cell.length_c   1.000
_cell.angle_alpha   90.00
_cell.angle_beta   90.00
_cell.angle_gamma   90.00
#
_symmetry.space_group_name_H-M   'P 1'
#
loop_
_entity.id
_entity.type
_entity.pdbx_description
1 polymer ?
#
loop_
_entity_poly.entity_id
_entity_poly.type
_entity_poly.pdbx_seq_one_letter_code
_entity_poly.pdbx_strand_id
1 'polypeptide(L)'
;MRNILNTLDISISRIVVTDIIDNTYYAILYMTDGDQEIPIDSRPSDAVAIALRVDAPIFVEEDIIEKRHPDELEEWLKNLKPEDFGNIM
;
A
#
# COMPACT_ATOMS: atom_id res chain seq x y z
N MET A 1 10.31 5.61 10.86
CA MET A 1 10.09 4.21 10.45
C MET A 1 11.39 3.46 10.22
N ARG A 2 12.22 3.82 9.23
CA ARG A 2 13.45 3.07 8.88
C ARG A 2 14.40 2.80 10.07
N ASN A 3 14.61 3.79 10.94
CA ASN A 3 15.42 3.60 12.15
C ASN A 3 14.82 2.58 13.13
N ILE A 4 13.49 2.52 13.25
CA ILE A 4 12.80 1.56 14.11
C ILE A 4 12.98 0.15 13.53
N LEU A 5 12.74 0.00 12.23
CA LEU A 5 12.91 -1.26 11.52
C LEU A 5 14.34 -1.82 11.70
N ASN A 6 15.35 -0.99 11.46
CA ASN A 6 16.74 -1.38 11.65
C ASN A 6 17.10 -1.69 13.12
N THR A 7 16.51 -0.96 14.09
CA THR A 7 16.78 -1.18 15.52
C THR A 7 16.20 -2.50 16.02
N LEU A 8 15.08 -2.91 15.43
CA LEU A 8 14.38 -4.15 15.76
C LEU A 8 14.80 -5.32 14.87
N ASP A 9 15.75 -5.12 13.95
CA ASP A 9 16.20 -6.08 12.94
C ASP A 9 15.04 -6.70 12.14
N ILE A 10 14.08 -5.86 11.77
CA ILE A 10 12.92 -6.23 10.96
C ILE A 10 12.95 -5.51 9.62
N SER A 11 12.41 -6.15 8.60
CA SER A 11 12.25 -5.61 7.24
C SER A 11 10.78 -5.64 6.83
N ILE A 12 10.44 -4.84 5.80
CA ILE A 12 9.12 -4.92 5.16
C ILE A 12 9.26 -5.80 3.94
N SER A 13 8.54 -6.93 3.91
CA SER A 13 8.59 -7.87 2.78
C SER A 13 7.72 -7.39 1.61
N ARG A 14 6.51 -6.91 1.92
CA ARG A 14 5.55 -6.35 0.97
C ARG A 14 4.44 -5.59 1.68
N ILE A 15 3.65 -4.85 0.90
CA ILE A 15 2.35 -4.37 1.34
C ILE A 15 1.28 -4.89 0.38
N VAL A 16 0.08 -5.15 0.89
CA VAL A 16 -1.07 -5.61 0.10
C VAL A 16 -2.28 -4.76 0.46
N VAL A 17 -2.92 -4.13 -0.52
CA VAL A 17 -4.25 -3.54 -0.33
C VAL A 17 -5.27 -4.68 -0.42
N THR A 18 -5.96 -4.97 0.69
CA THR A 18 -6.73 -6.23 0.85
C THR A 18 -8.22 -6.05 0.67
N ASP A 19 -8.78 -4.92 1.11
CA ASP A 19 -10.23 -4.71 1.07
C ASP A 19 -10.65 -3.26 0.81
N ILE A 20 -11.91 -3.11 0.42
CA ILE A 20 -12.66 -1.86 0.43
C ILE A 20 -14.01 -2.11 1.12
N ILE A 21 -14.31 -1.34 2.15
CA ILE A 21 -15.57 -1.38 2.91
C ILE A 21 -16.09 0.04 3.01
N ASP A 22 -17.34 0.29 2.61
CA ASP A 22 -17.95 1.64 2.65
C ASP A 22 -17.05 2.73 2.05
N ASN A 23 -16.48 2.44 0.86
CA ASN A 23 -15.54 3.31 0.14
C ASN A 23 -14.23 3.63 0.90
N THR A 24 -13.92 2.86 1.94
CA THR A 24 -12.69 2.95 2.73
C THR A 24 -11.81 1.75 2.42
N TYR A 25 -10.59 2.02 1.94
CA TYR A 25 -9.62 0.97 1.60
C TYR A 25 -8.78 0.56 2.82
N TYR A 26 -8.41 -0.71 2.86
CA TYR A 26 -7.58 -1.33 3.90
C TYR A 26 -6.34 -1.96 3.28
N ALA A 27 -5.24 -1.96 4.03
CA ALA A 27 -4.00 -2.60 3.62
C ALA A 27 -3.36 -3.36 4.77
N ILE A 28 -2.62 -4.41 4.42
CA ILE A 28 -1.76 -5.13 5.34
C ILE A 28 -0.30 -4.88 4.93
N LEU A 29 0.49 -4.46 5.90
CA LEU A 29 1.94 -4.34 5.78
C LEU A 29 2.56 -5.60 6.40
N TYR A 30 3.30 -6.36 5.60
CA TYR A 30 3.95 -7.58 6.06
C TYR A 30 5.38 -7.26 6.46
N MET A 31 5.67 -7.47 7.75
CA MET A 31 7.02 -7.34 8.31
C MET A 31 7.63 -8.71 8.47
N THR A 32 8.95 -8.81 8.43
CA THR A 32 9.66 -10.05 8.74
C THR A 32 10.98 -9.80 9.45
N ASP A 33 11.30 -10.66 10.40
CA ASP A 33 12.61 -10.78 11.04
C ASP A 33 13.50 -11.83 10.35
N GLY A 34 13.04 -12.43 9.24
CA GLY A 34 13.74 -13.48 8.50
C GLY A 34 13.20 -14.89 8.77
N ASP A 35 12.52 -15.11 9.89
CA ASP A 35 11.96 -16.42 10.26
C ASP A 35 10.44 -16.47 10.05
N GLN A 36 9.74 -15.37 10.34
CA GLN A 36 8.29 -15.30 10.23
C GLN A 36 7.82 -13.99 9.58
N GLU A 37 6.69 -14.05 8.87
CA GLU A 37 5.96 -12.86 8.45
C GLU A 37 4.92 -12.47 9.49
N ILE A 38 4.90 -11.18 9.82
CA ILE A 38 3.98 -10.57 10.78
C ILE A 38 3.10 -9.58 10.01
N PRO A 39 1.80 -9.86 9.84
CA PRO A 39 0.87 -8.92 9.22
C PRO A 39 0.53 -7.78 10.19
N ILE A 40 0.55 -6.55 9.69
CA ILE A 40 0.15 -5.35 10.42
C ILE A 40 -0.92 -4.61 9.65
N ASP A 41 -2.07 -4.42 10.28
CA ASP A 41 -3.14 -3.59 9.74
C ASP A 41 -2.67 -2.15 9.54
N SER A 42 -2.96 -1.61 8.37
CA SER A 42 -2.54 -0.27 7.99
C SER A 42 -3.57 0.37 7.06
N ARG A 43 -3.58 1.70 7.04
CA ARG A 43 -4.27 2.41 5.94
C ARG A 43 -3.37 2.34 4.70
N PRO A 44 -3.95 2.25 3.49
CA PRO A 44 -3.18 2.20 2.26
C PRO A 44 -2.19 3.36 2.10
N SER A 45 -2.57 4.58 2.50
CA SER A 45 -1.68 5.75 2.44
C SER A 45 -0.40 5.57 3.26
N ASP A 46 -0.53 4.98 4.45
CA ASP A 46 0.60 4.77 5.36
C ASP A 46 1.46 3.60 4.84
N ALA A 47 0.84 2.49 4.43
CA ALA A 47 1.52 1.33 3.88
C ALA A 47 2.34 1.67 2.61
N VAL A 48 1.73 2.39 1.65
CA VAL A 48 2.40 2.82 0.42
C VAL A 48 3.56 3.77 0.74
N ALA A 49 3.36 4.74 1.63
CA ALA A 49 4.42 5.66 2.01
C ALA A 49 5.61 4.95 2.68
N ILE A 50 5.37 3.87 3.43
CA ILE A 50 6.43 3.05 4.01
C ILE A 50 7.13 2.26 2.91
N ALA A 51 6.38 1.57 2.05
CA ALA A 51 6.91 0.75 0.96
C ALA A 51 7.87 1.56 0.06
N LEU A 52 7.47 2.77 -0.33
CA LEU A 52 8.32 3.67 -1.14
C LEU A 52 9.64 4.06 -0.44
N ARG A 53 9.65 4.20 0.89
CA ARG A 53 10.87 4.58 1.63
C ARG A 53 11.84 3.43 1.84
N VAL A 54 11.37 2.20 1.75
CA VAL A 54 12.15 0.98 2.01
C VAL A 54 12.31 0.10 0.77
N ASP A 55 11.80 0.55 -0.37
CA ASP A 55 11.81 -0.15 -1.66
C ASP A 55 11.13 -1.53 -1.60
N ALA A 56 10.00 -1.61 -0.89
CA ALA A 56 9.20 -2.83 -0.79
C ALA A 56 8.13 -2.91 -1.89
N PRO A 57 7.83 -4.11 -2.40
CA PRO A 57 6.80 -4.31 -3.41
C PRO A 57 5.39 -4.00 -2.87
N ILE A 58 4.55 -3.44 -3.75
CA ILE A 58 3.16 -3.06 -3.51
C ILE A 58 2.24 -3.97 -4.31
N PHE A 59 1.30 -4.61 -3.65
CA PHE A 59 0.27 -5.46 -4.26
C PHE A 59 -1.13 -4.95 -3.93
N VAL A 60 -2.09 -5.38 -4.73
CA VAL A 60 -3.52 -5.13 -4.56
C VAL A 60 -4.24 -6.44 -4.85
N GLU A 61 -5.18 -6.84 -3.99
CA GLU A 61 -6.02 -8.01 -4.25
C GLU A 61 -6.89 -7.80 -5.49
N GLU A 62 -7.03 -8.83 -6.32
CA GLU A 62 -7.73 -8.77 -7.61
C GLU A 62 -9.20 -8.36 -7.43
N ASP A 63 -9.86 -8.87 -6.40
CA ASP A 63 -11.24 -8.51 -6.02
C ASP A 63 -11.44 -7.01 -5.79
N ILE A 64 -10.41 -6.26 -5.38
CA ILE A 64 -10.51 -4.80 -5.23
C ILE A 64 -10.49 -4.12 -6.60
N ILE A 65 -9.68 -4.63 -7.53
CA ILE A 65 -9.59 -4.12 -8.89
C ILE A 65 -10.94 -4.34 -9.58
N GLU A 66 -11.57 -5.50 -9.38
CA GLU A 66 -12.89 -5.83 -9.92
C GLU A 66 -14.04 -5.07 -9.25
N LYS A 67 -13.92 -4.74 -7.94
CA LYS A 67 -14.89 -3.91 -7.22
C LYS A 67 -14.92 -2.45 -7.72
N ARG A 68 -13.91 -2.01 -8.46
CA ARG A 68 -14.08 -0.83 -9.32
C ARG A 68 -14.75 -1.29 -10.60
N HIS A 69 -15.90 -0.70 -10.92
CA HIS A 69 -16.41 -0.77 -12.28
C HIS A 69 -15.26 -0.36 -13.23
N PRO A 70 -14.87 -1.18 -14.22
CA PRO A 70 -13.77 -0.88 -15.15
C PRO A 70 -13.88 0.53 -15.75
N ASP A 71 -15.12 0.98 -15.93
CA ASP A 71 -15.51 2.30 -16.43
C ASP A 71 -15.04 3.46 -15.52
N GLU A 72 -15.10 3.29 -14.19
CA GLU A 72 -14.69 4.32 -13.23
C GLU A 72 -13.16 4.43 -13.08
N LEU A 73 -12.46 3.29 -13.18
CA LEU A 73 -10.99 3.28 -13.15
C LEU A 73 -10.41 3.94 -14.41
N GLU A 74 -10.98 3.64 -15.58
CA GLU A 74 -10.61 4.32 -16.82
C GLU A 74 -10.88 5.82 -16.76
N GLU A 75 -12.04 6.23 -16.24
CA GLU A 75 -12.39 7.65 -16.13
C GLU A 75 -11.49 8.39 -15.15
N TRP A 76 -11.13 7.76 -14.02
CA TRP A 76 -10.17 8.31 -13.07
C TRP A 76 -8.76 8.45 -13.68
N LEU A 77 -8.29 7.42 -14.41
CA LEU A 77 -6.98 7.48 -15.10
C LEU A 77 -6.96 8.55 -16.21
N LYS A 78 -8.07 8.72 -16.94
CA LYS A 78 -8.20 9.75 -17.99
C LYS A 78 -8.17 11.17 -17.42
N ASN A 79 -8.60 11.35 -16.17
CA ASN A 79 -8.69 12.65 -15.51
C ASN A 79 -7.50 12.98 -14.60
N LEU A 80 -6.51 12.09 -14.53
CA LEU A 80 -5.33 12.24 -13.67
C LEU A 80 -4.40 13.34 -14.23
N LYS A 81 -4.14 14.40 -13.45
CA LYS A 81 -3.26 15.49 -13.85
C LYS A 81 -1.86 15.33 -13.26
N PRO A 82 -0.82 15.87 -13.92
CA PRO A 82 0.54 15.89 -13.38
C PRO A 82 0.64 16.51 -11.97
N GLU A 83 -0.26 17.46 -11.64
CA GLU A 83 -0.33 18.11 -10.33
C GLU A 83 -0.81 17.17 -9.21
N ASP A 84 -1.59 16.13 -9.53
CA ASP A 84 -2.11 15.15 -8.57
C ASP A 84 -0.99 14.21 -8.05
N PHE A 85 0.17 14.21 -8.70
CA PHE A 85 1.39 13.53 -8.26
C PHE A 85 2.26 14.40 -7.34
N GLY A 86 1.86 15.65 -7.08
CA GLY A 86 2.78 16.74 -6.71
C GLY A 86 2.67 17.34 -5.31
N ASN A 87 2.12 16.66 -4.31
CA ASN A 87 2.26 17.05 -2.89
C ASN A 87 3.09 16.03 -2.09
N ILE A 88 4.22 15.63 -2.68
CA ILE A 88 5.30 14.92 -2.01
C ILE A 88 6.52 15.86 -1.99
N MET A 89 6.44 16.91 -1.17
CA MET A 89 7.61 17.56 -0.57
C MET A 89 7.28 17.93 0.87
#